data_AF-A0A661P0C9-F1
#
_entry.id   AF-A0A661P0C9-F1
#
_cell.length_a   1.000
_cell.length_b   1.000
_cell.length_c   1.000
_cell.angle_alpha   90.00
_cell.angle_beta   90.00
_cell.angle_gamma   90.00
#
_symmetry.space_group_name_H-M   'P 1'
#
loop_
_entity.id
_entity.type
_entity.pdbx_description
1 polymer ?
#
loop_
_entity_poly.entity_id
_entity_poly.type
_entity_poly.pdbx_seq_one_letter_code
_entity_poly.pdbx_strand_id
1 'polypeptide(L)'
;MKQRNATMLAIVVAGLMGTSALAPAVSAQPKGPKERREDRQERREDRRENRKERREDRQENRKDRREDRKDRREDRQEARKDRRDARHDRGKARRMRRRAARKAFLAKWGRIHKRPAVNAELRVHAWRMARLGRLRTLATENSKDDAVKRIDELKAKEMARHQKRMEGLKKAAPPAGEKPEGSAK
;
A
#
# COMPACT_ATOMS: atom_id res chain seq x y z
N MET A 1 -19.26 4.54 20.29
CA MET A 1 -19.64 3.11 20.35
C MET A 1 -18.47 2.28 19.83
N LYS A 2 -17.84 1.47 20.69
CA LYS A 2 -16.65 0.64 20.39
C LYS A 2 -17.11 -0.70 19.82
N GLN A 3 -16.69 -1.05 18.60
CA GLN A 3 -16.89 -2.38 18.03
C GLN A 3 -15.82 -3.35 18.57
N ARG A 4 -16.25 -4.49 19.12
CA ARG A 4 -15.38 -5.58 19.58
C ARG A 4 -15.42 -6.66 18.51
N ASN A 5 -14.26 -6.96 17.91
CA ASN A 5 -14.11 -8.02 16.94
C ASN A 5 -14.04 -9.36 17.68
N ALA A 6 -15.05 -10.21 17.50
CA ALA A 6 -15.08 -11.56 18.02
C ALA A 6 -14.60 -12.54 16.92
N THR A 7 -13.39 -13.06 17.10
CA THR A 7 -12.85 -14.20 16.35
C THR A 7 -13.43 -15.49 16.92
N MET A 8 -14.30 -16.16 16.16
CA MET A 8 -14.68 -17.57 16.42
C MET A 8 -13.84 -18.49 15.54
N LEU A 9 -13.11 -19.37 16.22
CA LEU A 9 -12.32 -20.46 15.68
C LEU A 9 -13.16 -21.74 15.83
N ALA A 10 -13.48 -22.40 14.71
CA ALA A 10 -14.14 -23.71 14.72
C ALA A 10 -13.27 -24.70 13.96
N ILE A 11 -12.66 -25.63 14.71
CA ILE A 11 -12.02 -26.85 14.24
C ILE A 11 -12.74 -27.97 14.99
N VAL A 12 -13.05 -29.08 14.29
CA VAL A 12 -13.10 -30.50 14.76
C VAL A 12 -13.93 -31.31 13.74
N VAL A 13 -13.29 -32.14 12.90
CA VAL A 13 -13.07 -33.62 12.99
C VAL A 13 -14.34 -34.47 12.72
N ALA A 14 -14.25 -35.36 11.73
CA ALA A 14 -14.84 -36.73 11.65
C ALA A 14 -14.76 -37.20 10.18
N GLY A 15 -14.45 -38.43 9.80
CA GLY A 15 -14.14 -39.68 10.49
C GLY A 15 -13.87 -40.71 9.39
N LEU A 16 -12.86 -41.57 9.57
CA LEU A 16 -12.44 -42.57 8.58
C LEU A 16 -12.63 -43.96 9.21
N MET A 17 -13.77 -44.59 8.94
CA MET A 17 -14.02 -45.99 9.31
C MET A 17 -13.78 -46.87 8.09
N GLY A 18 -12.73 -47.68 8.17
CA GLY A 18 -12.39 -48.70 7.19
C GLY A 18 -13.12 -50.01 7.50
N THR A 19 -13.89 -50.50 6.52
CA THR A 19 -14.50 -51.83 6.51
C THR A 19 -13.66 -52.75 5.61
N SER A 20 -13.05 -53.78 6.21
CA SER A 20 -12.32 -54.82 5.48
C SER A 20 -13.28 -55.92 5.03
N ALA A 21 -13.56 -55.97 3.73
CA ALA A 21 -14.32 -57.06 3.11
C ALA A 21 -13.38 -58.16 2.60
N LEU A 22 -13.65 -59.40 3.01
CA LEU A 22 -13.05 -60.63 2.49
C LEU A 22 -13.56 -60.87 1.05
N ALA A 23 -12.66 -60.91 0.07
CA ALA A 23 -12.99 -61.18 -1.33
C ALA A 23 -12.97 -62.69 -1.65
N PRO A 24 -13.97 -63.24 -2.38
CA PRO A 24 -14.02 -64.65 -2.76
C PRO A 24 -13.02 -64.99 -3.87
N ALA A 25 -12.44 -66.19 -3.80
CA ALA A 25 -11.53 -66.74 -4.81
C ALA A 25 -12.31 -67.18 -6.05
N VAL A 26 -12.21 -66.42 -7.14
CA VAL A 26 -12.82 -66.76 -8.44
C VAL A 26 -11.82 -67.59 -9.26
N SER A 27 -12.20 -68.82 -9.58
CA SER A 27 -11.48 -69.74 -10.46
C SER A 27 -11.57 -69.31 -11.93
N ALA A 28 -10.46 -68.82 -12.51
CA ALA A 28 -10.39 -68.42 -13.91
C ALA A 28 -10.15 -69.62 -14.84
N GLN A 29 -11.11 -69.94 -15.71
CA GLN A 29 -10.93 -70.91 -16.79
C GLN A 29 -9.95 -70.37 -17.87
N PRO A 30 -9.13 -71.24 -18.49
CA PRO A 30 -8.14 -70.82 -19.48
C PRO A 30 -8.79 -70.41 -20.82
N LYS A 31 -8.80 -69.11 -21.12
CA LYS A 31 -9.16 -68.55 -22.44
C LYS A 31 -8.34 -69.17 -23.58
N GLY A 32 -8.96 -69.36 -24.75
CA GLY A 32 -8.36 -69.97 -25.93
C GLY A 32 -7.25 -69.12 -26.59
N PRO A 33 -6.39 -69.70 -27.45
CA PRO A 33 -5.26 -68.98 -28.07
C PRO A 33 -5.64 -67.75 -28.90
N LYS A 34 -6.84 -67.77 -29.51
CA LYS A 34 -7.38 -66.66 -30.31
C LYS A 34 -7.81 -65.48 -29.44
N GLU A 35 -8.55 -65.74 -28.36
CA GLU A 35 -8.94 -64.74 -27.35
C GLU A 35 -7.72 -64.09 -26.70
N ARG A 36 -6.66 -64.85 -26.42
CA ARG A 36 -5.39 -64.28 -25.90
C ARG A 36 -4.73 -63.31 -26.88
N ARG A 37 -4.91 -63.49 -28.19
CA ARG A 37 -4.34 -62.60 -29.22
C ARG A 37 -5.15 -61.31 -29.31
N GLU A 38 -6.47 -61.40 -29.23
CA GLU A 38 -7.41 -60.28 -29.20
C GLU A 38 -7.24 -59.44 -27.92
N ASP A 39 -7.22 -60.06 -26.73
CA ASP A 39 -6.92 -59.39 -25.44
C ASP A 39 -5.57 -58.62 -25.50
N ARG A 40 -4.58 -59.17 -26.21
CA ARG A 40 -3.26 -58.53 -26.35
C ARG A 40 -3.29 -57.35 -27.30
N GLN A 41 -4.17 -57.37 -28.30
CA GLN A 41 -4.35 -56.28 -29.24
C GLN A 41 -5.13 -55.13 -28.59
N GLU A 42 -6.25 -55.42 -27.91
CA GLU A 42 -7.00 -54.43 -27.12
C GLU A 42 -6.09 -53.73 -26.10
N ARG A 43 -5.32 -54.48 -25.30
CA ARG A 43 -4.36 -53.90 -24.35
C ARG A 43 -3.32 -52.99 -25.01
N ARG A 44 -2.97 -53.21 -26.28
CA ARG A 44 -2.03 -52.34 -27.01
C ARG A 44 -2.73 -51.07 -27.48
N GLU A 45 -3.97 -51.17 -27.91
CA GLU A 45 -4.82 -50.05 -28.31
C GLU A 45 -5.13 -49.16 -27.11
N ASP A 46 -5.60 -49.73 -25.99
CA ASP A 46 -5.81 -49.02 -24.72
C ASP A 46 -4.57 -48.26 -24.26
N ARG A 47 -3.39 -48.89 -24.36
CA ARG A 47 -2.11 -48.24 -23.99
C ARG A 47 -1.77 -47.08 -24.92
N ARG A 48 -2.11 -47.17 -26.21
CA ARG A 48 -1.88 -46.09 -27.18
C ARG A 48 -2.83 -44.93 -26.90
N GLU A 49 -4.10 -45.22 -26.65
CA GLU A 49 -5.12 -44.22 -26.31
C GLU A 49 -4.79 -43.50 -25.00
N ASN A 50 -4.52 -44.24 -23.91
CA ASN A 50 -4.06 -43.65 -22.64
C ASN A 50 -2.82 -42.77 -22.81
N ARG A 51 -1.89 -43.15 -23.70
CA ARG A 51 -0.69 -42.35 -23.96
C ARG A 51 -1.03 -41.07 -24.74
N LYS A 52 -2.04 -41.11 -25.60
CA LYS A 52 -2.52 -39.97 -26.38
C LYS A 52 -3.27 -38.99 -25.47
N GLU A 53 -4.23 -39.48 -24.68
CA GLU A 53 -4.97 -38.69 -23.69
C GLU A 53 -4.01 -38.00 -22.71
N ARG A 54 -3.08 -38.74 -22.10
CA ARG A 54 -2.08 -38.16 -21.20
C ARG A 54 -1.15 -37.14 -21.88
N ARG A 55 -0.97 -37.21 -23.20
CA ARG A 55 -0.21 -36.19 -23.96
C ARG A 55 -1.06 -34.94 -24.17
N GLU A 56 -2.34 -35.12 -24.49
CA GLU A 56 -3.31 -34.03 -24.67
C GLU A 56 -3.50 -33.26 -23.37
N ASP A 57 -3.76 -33.94 -22.24
CA ASP A 57 -3.86 -33.34 -20.91
C ASP A 57 -2.61 -32.51 -20.56
N ARG A 58 -1.42 -33.03 -20.88
CA ARG A 58 -0.16 -32.33 -20.62
C ARG A 58 0.00 -31.10 -21.50
N GLN A 59 -0.53 -31.12 -22.72
CA GLN A 59 -0.49 -29.97 -23.61
C GLN A 59 -1.48 -28.90 -23.15
N GLU A 60 -2.70 -29.28 -22.78
CA GLU A 60 -3.72 -28.40 -22.23
C GLU A 60 -3.23 -27.73 -20.94
N ASN A 61 -2.79 -28.52 -19.95
CA ASN A 61 -2.20 -27.99 -18.72
C ASN A 61 -1.00 -27.05 -18.96
N ARG A 62 -0.25 -27.24 -20.05
CA ARG A 62 0.85 -26.33 -20.43
C ARG A 62 0.34 -25.04 -21.05
N LYS A 63 -0.76 -25.07 -21.80
CA LYS A 63 -1.42 -23.88 -22.36
C LYS A 63 -2.04 -23.06 -21.23
N ASP A 64 -2.81 -23.67 -20.35
CA ASP A 64 -3.46 -22.99 -19.22
C ASP A 64 -2.42 -22.30 -18.32
N ARG A 65 -1.33 -23.02 -17.98
CA ARG A 65 -0.22 -22.42 -17.21
C ARG A 65 0.47 -21.27 -17.93
N ARG A 66 0.49 -21.26 -19.26
CA ARG A 66 1.07 -20.15 -20.04
C ARG A 66 0.13 -18.95 -20.05
N GLU A 67 -1.16 -19.18 -20.19
CA GLU A 67 -2.22 -18.16 -20.13
C GLU A 67 -2.26 -17.52 -18.74
N ASP A 68 -2.35 -18.32 -17.67
CA ASP A 68 -2.27 -17.85 -16.29
C ASP A 68 -1.03 -16.98 -16.01
N ARG A 69 0.12 -17.35 -16.60
CA ARG A 69 1.37 -16.58 -16.45
C ARG A 69 1.31 -15.27 -17.22
N LYS A 70 0.65 -15.24 -18.37
CA LYS A 70 0.47 -14.05 -19.19
C LYS A 70 -0.46 -13.08 -18.46
N ASP A 71 -1.61 -13.56 -17.98
CA ASP A 71 -2.60 -12.75 -17.28
C ASP A 71 -2.00 -12.14 -16.01
N ARG A 72 -1.34 -12.95 -15.16
CA ARG A 72 -0.61 -12.44 -13.98
C ARG A 72 0.47 -11.43 -14.33
N ARG A 73 1.08 -11.53 -15.50
CA ARG A 73 2.11 -10.57 -15.95
C ARG A 73 1.47 -9.27 -16.41
N GLU A 74 0.30 -9.32 -17.04
CA GLU A 74 -0.49 -8.17 -17.45
C GLU A 74 -1.03 -7.42 -16.22
N ASP A 75 -1.66 -8.11 -15.27
CA ASP A 75 -2.13 -7.55 -13.99
C ASP A 75 -1.01 -6.82 -13.24
N ARG A 76 0.17 -7.44 -13.18
CA ARG A 76 1.35 -6.84 -12.53
C ARG A 76 1.84 -5.59 -13.25
N GLN A 77 1.72 -5.55 -14.58
CA GLN A 77 2.11 -4.37 -15.36
C GLN A 77 1.11 -3.24 -15.16
N GLU A 78 -0.18 -3.53 -15.18
CA GLU A 78 -1.24 -2.56 -14.91
C GLU A 78 -1.12 -1.98 -13.50
N ALA A 79 -1.02 -2.84 -12.48
CA ALA A 79 -0.83 -2.39 -11.11
C ALA A 79 0.44 -1.53 -10.91
N ARG A 80 1.51 -1.78 -11.70
CA ARG A 80 2.72 -0.94 -11.69
C ARG A 80 2.46 0.42 -12.35
N LYS A 81 1.70 0.45 -13.44
CA LYS A 81 1.30 1.68 -14.15
C LYS A 81 0.44 2.55 -13.23
N ASP A 82 -0.58 1.97 -12.60
CA ASP A 82 -1.46 2.69 -11.67
C ASP A 82 -0.70 3.28 -10.48
N ARG A 83 0.23 2.51 -9.89
CA ARG A 83 1.10 3.01 -8.81
C ARG A 83 1.98 4.16 -9.28
N ARG A 84 2.49 4.12 -10.51
CA ARG A 84 3.31 5.19 -11.09
C ARG A 84 2.47 6.46 -11.28
N ASP A 85 1.28 6.33 -11.85
CA ASP A 85 0.37 7.44 -12.13
C ASP A 85 -0.11 8.08 -10.83
N ALA A 86 -0.55 7.27 -9.85
CA ALA A 86 -0.92 7.75 -8.53
C ALA A 86 0.25 8.48 -7.82
N ARG A 87 1.49 7.99 -7.95
CA ARG A 87 2.67 8.68 -7.39
C ARG A 87 2.92 10.01 -8.09
N HIS A 88 2.78 10.05 -9.41
CA HIS A 88 2.95 11.24 -10.21
C HIS A 88 1.91 12.32 -9.86
N ASP A 89 0.64 11.95 -9.72
CA ASP A 89 -0.44 12.87 -9.36
C ASP A 89 -0.31 13.40 -7.94
N ARG A 90 0.04 12.53 -6.97
CA ARG A 90 0.42 12.99 -5.62
C ARG A 90 1.59 13.98 -5.67
N GLY A 91 2.55 13.75 -6.54
CA GLY A 91 3.69 14.64 -6.79
C GLY A 91 3.25 16.01 -7.33
N LYS A 92 2.38 16.03 -8.35
CA LYS A 92 1.79 17.24 -8.91
C LYS A 92 0.99 18.01 -7.86
N ALA A 93 0.09 17.34 -7.14
CA ALA A 93 -0.70 17.95 -6.07
C ALA A 93 0.17 18.54 -4.95
N ARG A 94 1.23 17.83 -4.54
CA ARG A 94 2.21 18.36 -3.56
C ARG A 94 2.92 19.61 -4.09
N ARG A 95 3.33 19.61 -5.35
CA ARG A 95 3.99 20.75 -5.99
C ARG A 95 3.06 21.96 -6.06
N MET A 96 1.79 21.75 -6.44
CA MET A 96 0.77 22.82 -6.48
C MET A 96 0.51 23.41 -5.09
N ARG A 97 0.31 22.57 -4.06
CA ARG A 97 0.15 23.03 -2.68
C ARG A 97 1.35 23.85 -2.19
N ARG A 98 2.57 23.40 -2.49
CA ARG A 98 3.79 24.16 -2.16
C ARG A 98 3.88 25.50 -2.87
N ARG A 99 3.53 25.55 -4.17
CA ARG A 99 3.49 26.79 -4.94
C ARG A 99 2.45 27.76 -4.39
N ALA A 100 1.25 27.28 -4.10
CA ALA A 100 0.18 28.08 -3.50
C ALA A 100 0.57 28.62 -2.12
N ALA A 101 1.10 27.76 -1.24
CA ALA A 101 1.60 28.16 0.08
C ALA A 101 2.72 29.19 -0.01
N ARG A 102 3.68 29.00 -0.93
CA ARG A 102 4.74 29.98 -1.19
C ARG A 102 4.19 31.29 -1.71
N LYS A 103 3.23 31.26 -2.65
CA LYS A 103 2.58 32.47 -3.19
C LYS A 103 1.85 33.23 -2.09
N ALA A 104 1.07 32.56 -1.25
CA ALA A 104 0.37 33.17 -0.12
C ALA A 104 1.34 33.77 0.90
N PHE A 105 2.43 33.04 1.21
CA PHE A 105 3.47 33.52 2.11
C PHE A 105 4.17 34.77 1.55
N LEU A 106 4.57 34.76 0.28
CA LEU A 106 5.17 35.91 -0.40
C LEU A 106 4.20 37.09 -0.51
N ALA A 107 2.91 36.85 -0.71
CA ALA A 107 1.91 37.92 -0.74
C ALA A 107 1.80 38.64 0.61
N LYS A 108 1.80 37.90 1.73
CA LYS A 108 1.68 38.48 3.08
C LYS A 108 2.98 39.15 3.56
N TRP A 109 4.11 38.48 3.32
CA TRP A 109 5.39 38.82 3.93
C TRP A 109 6.44 39.37 2.96
N GLY A 110 6.20 39.32 1.65
CA GLY A 110 7.20 39.70 0.65
C GLY A 110 8.46 38.84 0.76
N ARG A 111 9.62 39.46 0.52
CA ARG A 111 10.92 38.77 0.57
C ARG A 111 11.64 38.88 1.91
N ILE A 112 10.96 39.37 2.97
CA ILE A 112 11.55 39.46 4.32
C ILE A 112 12.07 38.12 4.85
N HIS A 113 11.57 37.00 4.33
CA HIS A 113 12.08 35.66 4.68
C HIS A 113 13.53 35.41 4.30
N LYS A 114 14.16 36.26 3.48
CA LYS A 114 15.60 36.16 3.24
C LYS A 114 16.41 36.71 4.41
N ARG A 115 15.81 37.57 5.25
CA ARG A 115 16.47 38.14 6.42
C ARG A 115 16.80 37.02 7.43
N PRO A 116 18.03 36.99 7.99
CA PRO A 116 18.46 35.92 8.89
C PRO A 116 17.59 35.86 10.16
N ALA A 117 17.20 37.01 10.72
CA ALA A 117 16.32 37.07 11.89
C ALA A 117 14.93 36.44 11.64
N VAL A 118 14.37 36.67 10.45
CA VAL A 118 13.09 36.07 10.04
C VAL A 118 13.24 34.57 9.87
N ASN A 119 14.32 34.11 9.22
CA ASN A 119 14.59 32.69 9.08
C ASN A 119 14.78 31.98 10.42
N ALA A 120 15.45 32.62 11.38
CA ALA A 120 15.61 32.08 12.72
C ALA A 120 14.25 31.89 13.40
N GLU A 121 13.37 32.90 13.36
CA GLU A 121 12.02 32.80 13.93
C GLU A 121 11.17 31.73 13.23
N LEU A 122 11.23 31.63 11.89
CA LEU A 122 10.53 30.60 11.13
C LEU A 122 10.98 29.19 11.52
N ARG A 123 12.30 28.97 11.71
CA ARG A 123 12.84 27.68 12.16
C ARG A 123 12.36 27.31 13.56
N VAL A 124 12.42 28.27 14.50
CA VAL A 124 11.96 28.06 15.88
C VAL A 124 10.46 27.77 15.91
N HIS A 125 9.66 28.54 15.19
CA HIS A 125 8.21 28.33 15.09
C HIS A 125 7.89 26.95 14.50
N ALA A 126 8.55 26.56 13.40
CA ALA A 126 8.37 25.26 12.78
C ALA A 126 8.70 24.11 13.75
N TRP A 127 9.79 24.22 14.51
CA TRP A 127 10.14 23.22 15.53
C TRP A 127 9.10 23.14 16.65
N ARG A 128 8.63 24.27 17.17
CA ARG A 128 7.59 24.32 18.23
C ARG A 128 6.28 23.70 17.74
N MET A 129 5.84 24.05 16.53
CA MET A 129 4.62 23.48 15.92
C MET A 129 4.75 21.97 15.67
N ALA A 130 5.92 21.50 15.21
CA ALA A 130 6.18 20.07 15.03
C ALA A 130 6.13 19.31 16.37
N ARG A 131 6.72 19.88 17.42
CA ARG A 131 6.68 19.31 18.78
C ARG A 131 5.25 19.23 19.32
N LEU A 132 4.48 20.32 19.24
CA LEU A 132 3.07 20.34 19.65
C LEU A 132 2.22 19.37 18.84
N GLY A 133 2.47 19.25 17.53
CA GLY A 133 1.82 18.27 16.67
C GLY A 133 2.05 16.83 17.14
N ARG A 134 3.30 16.47 17.45
CA ARG A 134 3.65 15.13 17.97
C ARG A 134 3.00 14.86 19.33
N LEU A 135 3.02 15.84 20.24
CA LEU A 135 2.35 15.72 21.54
C LEU A 135 0.84 15.49 21.38
N ARG A 136 0.21 16.18 20.41
CA ARG A 136 -1.21 16.00 20.12
C ARG A 136 -1.51 14.58 19.65
N THR A 137 -0.73 14.07 18.69
CA THR A 137 -0.87 12.69 18.20
C THR A 137 -0.78 11.68 19.35
N LEU A 138 0.23 11.81 20.21
CA LEU A 138 0.40 10.93 21.37
C LEU A 138 -0.76 11.06 22.36
N ALA A 139 -1.26 12.27 22.62
CA ALA A 139 -2.42 12.46 23.49
C ALA A 139 -3.69 11.81 22.92
N THR A 140 -3.91 11.91 21.60
CA THR A 140 -5.01 11.25 20.90
C THR A 140 -4.90 9.73 20.95
N GLU A 141 -3.72 9.17 20.68
CA GLU A 141 -3.48 7.71 20.76
C GLU A 141 -3.74 7.15 22.16
N ASN A 142 -3.46 7.93 23.20
CA ASN A 142 -3.70 7.57 24.60
C ASN A 142 -5.09 7.98 25.12
N SER A 143 -6.00 8.43 24.26
CA SER A 143 -7.35 8.88 24.64
C SER A 143 -7.38 9.95 25.76
N LYS A 144 -6.42 10.89 25.75
CA LYS A 144 -6.31 11.98 26.74
C LYS A 144 -6.90 13.28 26.18
N ASP A 145 -8.22 13.38 26.15
CA ASP A 145 -8.94 14.48 25.48
C ASP A 145 -8.62 15.87 26.07
N ASP A 146 -8.46 15.98 27.39
CA ASP A 146 -8.08 17.25 28.03
C ASP A 146 -6.67 17.70 27.63
N ALA A 147 -5.76 16.75 27.43
CA ALA A 147 -4.41 17.07 26.94
C ALA A 147 -4.47 17.56 25.50
N VAL A 148 -5.31 16.98 24.65
CA VAL A 148 -5.53 17.45 23.28
C VAL A 148 -6.02 18.90 23.27
N LYS A 149 -7.04 19.23 24.08
CA LYS A 149 -7.56 20.62 24.20
C LYS A 149 -6.46 21.61 24.61
N ARG A 150 -5.70 21.31 25.67
CA ARG A 150 -4.58 22.14 26.14
C ARG A 150 -3.51 22.32 25.07
N ILE A 151 -3.18 21.26 24.32
CA ILE A 151 -2.19 21.34 23.24
C ILE A 151 -2.70 22.22 22.09
N ASP A 152 -3.98 22.13 21.74
CA ASP A 152 -4.57 22.98 20.69
C ASP A 152 -4.62 24.46 21.11
N GLU A 153 -4.90 24.77 22.38
CA GLU A 153 -4.73 26.12 22.93
C GLU A 153 -3.27 26.61 22.86
N LEU A 154 -2.31 25.77 23.22
CA LEU A 154 -0.88 26.11 23.10
C LEU A 154 -0.47 26.37 21.66
N LYS A 155 -1.02 25.62 20.69
CA LYS A 155 -0.79 25.87 19.26
C LYS A 155 -1.37 27.22 18.85
N ALA A 156 -2.57 27.58 19.31
CA ALA A 156 -3.16 28.90 19.05
C ALA A 156 -2.30 30.04 19.61
N LYS A 157 -1.83 29.90 20.86
CA LYS A 157 -0.93 30.88 21.50
C LYS A 157 0.41 31.00 20.76
N GLU A 158 0.99 29.87 20.33
CA GLU A 158 2.22 29.84 19.55
C GLU A 158 2.07 30.54 18.18
N MET A 159 0.94 30.33 17.48
CA MET A 159 0.63 31.02 16.23
C MET A 159 0.50 32.54 16.43
N ALA A 160 -0.20 32.98 17.48
CA ALA A 160 -0.36 34.40 17.79
C ALA A 160 1.00 35.05 18.10
N ARG A 161 1.85 34.38 18.89
CA ARG A 161 3.20 34.87 19.20
C ARG A 161 4.06 34.98 17.95
N HIS A 162 4.04 33.96 17.10
CA HIS A 162 4.78 33.96 15.84
C HIS A 162 4.33 35.11 14.94
N GLN A 163 3.02 35.31 14.79
CA GLN A 163 2.49 36.41 13.98
C GLN A 163 2.95 37.77 14.50
N LYS A 164 2.85 38.03 15.80
CA LYS A 164 3.32 39.28 16.42
C LYS A 164 4.82 39.51 16.17
N ARG A 165 5.65 38.47 16.29
CA ARG A 165 7.09 38.54 16.00
C ARG A 165 7.38 38.83 14.52
N MET A 166 6.68 38.16 13.60
CA MET A 166 6.83 38.39 12.17
C MET A 166 6.42 39.80 11.75
N GLU A 167 5.36 40.35 12.35
CA GLU A 167 4.95 41.74 12.14
C GLU A 167 6.00 42.73 12.66
N GLY A 168 6.59 42.47 13.83
CA GLY A 168 7.72 43.25 14.36
C GLY A 168 8.93 43.23 13.43
N LEU A 169 9.35 42.04 12.97
CA LEU A 169 10.47 41.88 12.04
C LEU A 169 10.21 42.49 10.65
N LYS A 170 8.95 42.54 10.22
CA LYS A 170 8.54 43.22 8.98
C LYS A 170 8.70 44.75 9.10
N LYS A 171 8.35 45.31 10.26
CA LYS A 171 8.47 46.75 10.55
C LYS A 171 9.92 47.18 10.82
N ALA A 172 10.76 46.27 11.34
CA ALA A 172 12.17 46.55 11.59
C ALA A 172 12.90 46.93 10.28
N ALA A 173 13.72 47.97 10.36
CA ALA A 173 14.57 48.41 9.27
C ALA A 173 15.45 47.25 8.77
N PRO A 174 15.72 47.17 7.44
CA PRO A 174 16.69 46.22 6.94
C PRO A 174 18.06 46.42 7.62
N PRO A 175 18.83 45.36 7.86
CA PRO A 175 20.18 45.50 8.37
C PRO A 175 21.00 46.40 7.44
N ALA A 176 21.87 47.23 8.02
CA ALA A 176 22.75 48.14 7.27
C ALA A 176 23.53 47.33 6.21
N GLY A 177 23.23 47.59 4.93
CA GLY A 177 23.82 46.87 3.78
C GLY A 177 22.82 46.11 2.91
N GLU A 178 21.58 45.86 3.37
CA GLU A 178 20.52 45.31 2.51
C GLU A 178 19.90 46.46 1.70
N LYS A 179 20.21 46.55 0.40
CA LYS A 179 19.62 47.57 -0.50
C LYS A 179 18.09 47.51 -0.40
N PRO A 180 17.38 48.65 -0.25
CA PRO A 180 15.93 48.65 -0.12
C PRO A 180 15.28 48.00 -1.35
N GLU A 181 14.37 47.06 -1.11
CA GLU A 181 13.62 46.38 -2.16
C GLU A 181 12.78 47.42 -2.92
N GLY A 182 13.23 47.80 -4.12
CA GLY A 182 12.67 48.90 -4.90
C GLY A 182 13.72 49.78 -5.59
N SER A 183 15.01 49.66 -5.24
CA SER A 183 16.10 50.45 -5.83
C SER A 183 16.63 49.93 -7.19
N ALA A 184 16.04 48.89 -7.77
CA ALA A 184 16.38 48.46 -9.13
C ALA A 184 15.40 49.11 -10.12
N LYS A 185 15.90 50.12 -10.83
CA LYS A 185 15.26 50.75 -11.99
C LYS A 185 14.94 49.73 -13.07
#